data_AF-A0A537GXC0-F1
#
_entry.id   AF-A0A537GXC0-F1
#
_cell.length_a   1.000
_cell.length_b   1.000
_cell.length_c   1.000
_cell.angle_alpha   90.00
_cell.angle_beta   90.00
_cell.angle_gamma   90.00
#
_symmetry.space_group_name_H-M   'P 1'
#
loop_
_entity.id
_entity.type
_entity.pdbx_description
1 polymer ?
#
loop_
_entity_poly.entity_id
_entity_poly.type
_entity_poly.pdbx_seq_one_letter_code
_entity_poly.pdbx_strand_id
1 'polypeptide(L)'
;MTKFLRVWDLLLIGLLVSPLVSGSLFLNTMNTILSVEIVPADQATVPIPSVGDIVEVYGTWVRDQHIFGQITWNEIHPAVFIRNNRTGLEGGTAACRMLENVHDPERLSIIDSSQPCRWAHGTVEYKFQWSDGDWHLDLALDPEDRYLMRGGIPLIPVYLIPLQGLLVATTAGFGITYILATILDPERTLLGRAIKRLLKG
;
A
#
# COMPACT_ATOMS: atom_id res chain seq x y z
N MET A 1 -30.87 -12.78 32.70
CA MET A 1 -30.61 -13.76 31.61
C MET A 1 -29.62 -13.15 30.64
N THR A 2 -28.38 -13.62 30.64
CA THR A 2 -27.38 -13.27 29.63
C THR A 2 -27.80 -13.90 28.30
N LYS A 3 -28.21 -13.08 27.32
CA LYS A 3 -28.44 -13.58 25.96
C LYS A 3 -27.08 -13.91 25.35
N PHE A 4 -26.76 -15.19 25.26
CA PHE A 4 -25.58 -15.64 24.52
C PHE A 4 -25.75 -15.26 23.03
N LEU A 5 -24.68 -14.71 22.44
CA LEU A 5 -24.57 -14.48 21.01
C LEU A 5 -24.74 -15.81 20.27
N ARG A 6 -25.65 -15.87 19.29
CA ARG A 6 -25.81 -17.04 18.43
C ARG A 6 -24.73 -17.02 17.35
N VAL A 7 -24.39 -18.17 16.81
CA VAL A 7 -23.46 -18.30 15.65
C VAL A 7 -23.84 -17.35 14.50
N TRP A 8 -25.14 -17.14 14.27
CA TRP A 8 -25.65 -16.23 13.25
C TRP A 8 -25.37 -14.75 13.55
N ASP A 9 -25.36 -14.37 14.83
CA ASP A 9 -25.01 -13.01 15.26
C ASP A 9 -23.49 -12.78 15.06
N LEU A 10 -22.66 -13.82 15.22
CA LEU A 10 -21.22 -13.77 14.94
C LEU A 10 -20.92 -13.63 13.43
N LEU A 11 -21.72 -14.26 12.55
CA LEU A 11 -21.58 -14.09 11.09
C LEU A 11 -21.92 -12.67 10.65
N LEU A 12 -22.95 -12.04 11.24
CA LEU A 12 -23.29 -10.65 10.99
C LEU A 12 -22.18 -9.71 11.50
N ILE A 13 -21.67 -9.95 12.71
CA ILE A 13 -20.53 -9.18 13.24
C ILE A 13 -19.31 -9.34 12.34
N GLY A 14 -19.00 -10.57 11.89
CA GLY A 14 -17.93 -10.84 10.94
C GLY A 14 -18.10 -10.06 9.63
N LEU A 15 -19.30 -10.05 9.05
CA LEU A 15 -19.63 -9.29 7.85
C LEU A 15 -19.49 -7.77 8.02
N LEU A 16 -19.81 -7.23 9.20
CA LEU A 16 -19.75 -5.79 9.47
C LEU A 16 -18.35 -5.32 9.85
N VAL A 17 -17.59 -6.16 10.55
CA VAL A 17 -16.26 -5.83 11.06
C VAL A 17 -15.18 -6.14 10.03
N SER A 18 -15.32 -7.21 9.22
CA SER A 18 -14.28 -7.60 8.27
C SER A 18 -13.96 -6.50 7.24
N PRO A 19 -14.92 -5.78 6.63
CA PRO A 19 -14.61 -4.72 5.68
C PRO A 19 -13.95 -3.51 6.36
N LEU A 20 -14.31 -3.23 7.62
CA LEU A 20 -13.69 -2.15 8.39
C LEU A 20 -12.24 -2.49 8.72
N VAL A 21 -11.97 -3.69 9.22
CA VAL A 21 -10.61 -4.12 9.58
C VAL A 21 -9.76 -4.30 8.32
N SER A 22 -10.26 -4.98 7.29
CA SER A 22 -9.52 -5.20 6.05
C SER A 22 -9.31 -3.90 5.28
N GLY A 23 -10.32 -3.03 5.22
CA GLY A 23 -10.25 -1.73 4.57
C GLY A 23 -9.31 -0.77 5.30
N SER A 24 -9.37 -0.71 6.63
CA SER A 24 -8.44 0.12 7.42
C SER A 24 -7.00 -0.38 7.36
N LEU A 25 -6.77 -1.69 7.44
CA LEU A 25 -5.42 -2.26 7.26
C LEU A 25 -4.88 -1.99 5.85
N PHE A 26 -5.72 -2.21 4.83
CA PHE A 26 -5.37 -1.89 3.45
C PHE A 26 -4.99 -0.41 3.31
N LEU A 27 -5.87 0.52 3.69
CA LEU A 27 -5.60 1.96 3.59
C LEU A 27 -4.37 2.39 4.41
N ASN A 28 -4.10 1.74 5.55
CA ASN A 28 -2.92 2.05 6.35
C ASN A 28 -1.63 1.64 5.65
N THR A 29 -1.53 0.38 5.19
CA THR A 29 -0.36 -0.15 4.48
C THR A 29 -0.07 0.66 3.21
N MET A 30 -1.11 1.00 2.47
CA MET A 30 -1.05 1.80 1.25
C MET A 30 -0.42 3.19 1.53
N ASN A 31 -0.76 3.84 2.65
CA ASN A 31 -0.21 5.16 3.01
C ASN A 31 1.21 5.13 3.60
N THR A 32 1.87 3.96 3.62
CA THR A 32 3.21 3.81 4.22
C THR A 32 4.26 3.29 3.26
N ILE A 33 3.87 2.78 2.09
CA ILE A 33 4.82 2.21 1.14
C ILE A 33 5.12 3.24 0.05
N LEU A 34 6.37 3.69 0.01
CA LEU A 34 6.89 4.61 -0.98
C LEU A 34 7.69 3.84 -2.04
N SER A 35 7.39 4.09 -3.31
CA SER A 35 8.20 3.57 -4.40
C SER A 35 9.52 4.33 -4.50
N VAL A 36 10.59 3.59 -4.74
CA VAL A 36 11.94 4.13 -4.88
C VAL A 36 12.57 3.47 -6.10
N GLU A 37 13.08 4.27 -7.04
CA GLU A 37 13.66 3.76 -8.29
C GLU A 37 15.12 4.19 -8.47
N ILE A 38 16.00 3.22 -8.74
CA ILE A 38 17.43 3.46 -9.01
C ILE A 38 17.69 3.22 -10.50
N VAL A 39 17.95 4.29 -11.21
CA VAL A 39 18.16 4.27 -12.67
C VAL A 39 19.45 3.56 -13.06
N PRO A 40 19.53 2.88 -14.23
CA PRO A 40 20.68 2.13 -14.71
C PRO A 40 22.02 2.86 -14.60
N ALA A 41 22.04 4.17 -14.87
CA ALA A 41 23.25 4.98 -14.81
C ALA A 41 23.88 5.02 -13.41
N ASP A 42 23.09 4.83 -12.36
CA ASP A 42 23.51 5.02 -10.97
C ASP A 42 23.83 3.71 -10.25
N GLN A 43 23.38 2.57 -10.79
CA GLN A 43 23.48 1.24 -10.16
C GLN A 43 24.92 0.76 -9.93
N ALA A 44 25.90 1.37 -10.62
CA ALA A 44 27.32 1.10 -10.38
C ALA A 44 27.85 1.71 -9.07
N THR A 45 27.15 2.72 -8.53
CA THR A 45 27.59 3.48 -7.34
C THR A 45 26.58 3.45 -6.20
N VAL A 46 25.28 3.40 -6.50
CA VAL A 46 24.20 3.26 -5.51
C VAL A 46 24.03 1.77 -5.20
N PRO A 47 24.20 1.33 -3.94
CA PRO A 47 24.02 -0.06 -3.57
C PRO A 47 22.54 -0.45 -3.70
N ILE A 48 22.26 -1.61 -4.29
CA ILE A 48 20.90 -2.16 -4.37
C ILE A 48 20.61 -2.95 -3.08
N PRO A 49 19.71 -2.47 -2.19
CA PRO A 49 19.43 -3.14 -0.94
C PRO A 49 18.68 -4.47 -1.13
N SER A 50 18.66 -5.30 -0.09
CA SER A 50 17.87 -6.53 -0.03
C SER A 50 16.57 -6.32 0.72
N VAL A 51 15.58 -7.17 0.43
CA VAL A 51 14.33 -7.19 1.19
C VAL A 51 14.64 -7.45 2.67
N GLY A 52 14.06 -6.64 3.55
CA GLY A 52 14.27 -6.64 5.00
C GLY A 52 15.41 -5.73 5.49
N ASP A 53 16.15 -5.09 4.59
CA ASP A 53 17.12 -4.05 4.95
C ASP A 53 16.43 -2.78 5.44
N ILE A 54 17.01 -2.15 6.45
CA ILE A 54 16.62 -0.82 6.92
C ILE A 54 17.56 0.17 6.24
N VAL A 55 17.00 1.10 5.48
CA VAL A 55 17.76 1.98 4.62
C VAL A 55 17.33 3.44 4.75
N GLU A 56 18.24 4.31 4.37
CA GLU A 56 18.00 5.71 4.10
C GLU A 56 18.25 5.95 2.63
N VAL A 57 17.29 6.59 1.99
CA VAL A 57 17.31 6.88 0.56
C VAL A 57 17.28 8.38 0.39
N TYR A 58 18.07 8.90 -0.54
CA TYR A 58 18.00 10.28 -0.97
C TYR A 58 17.83 10.37 -2.48
N GLY A 59 16.89 11.20 -2.91
CA GLY A 59 16.60 11.40 -4.33
C GLY A 59 15.45 12.35 -4.57
N THR A 60 15.08 12.50 -5.84
CA THR A 60 14.06 13.45 -6.28
C THR A 60 12.67 12.96 -5.93
N TRP A 61 11.90 13.79 -5.20
CA TRP A 61 10.54 13.46 -4.78
C TRP A 61 9.53 13.91 -5.83
N VAL A 62 8.93 12.92 -6.49
CA VAL A 62 8.09 13.13 -7.66
C VAL A 62 6.76 12.41 -7.52
N ARG A 63 5.84 12.79 -8.38
CA ARG A 63 4.60 12.09 -8.64
C ARG A 63 4.65 11.49 -10.04
N ASP A 64 4.56 10.18 -10.14
CA ASP A 64 4.44 9.47 -11.43
C ASP A 64 2.99 9.53 -11.91
N GLN A 65 2.81 9.79 -13.21
CA GLN A 65 1.54 9.84 -13.92
C GLN A 65 1.42 8.66 -14.92
N HIS A 66 1.53 7.44 -14.41
CA HIS A 66 1.68 6.22 -15.21
C HIS A 66 0.52 5.90 -16.18
N ILE A 67 -0.75 6.10 -15.77
CA ILE A 67 -1.93 5.75 -16.60
C ILE A 67 -2.75 7.00 -16.90
N PHE A 68 -2.43 7.68 -18.01
CA PHE A 68 -3.16 8.86 -18.52
C PHE A 68 -3.44 9.94 -17.44
N GLY A 69 -2.55 10.09 -16.46
CA GLY A 69 -2.73 11.01 -15.33
C GLY A 69 -3.85 10.66 -14.33
N GLN A 70 -4.47 9.47 -14.43
CA GLN A 70 -5.59 9.07 -13.57
C GLN A 70 -5.14 8.29 -12.33
N ILE A 71 -4.09 7.49 -12.45
CA ILE A 71 -3.46 6.80 -11.33
C ILE A 71 -2.07 7.37 -11.18
N THR A 72 -1.82 7.94 -10.00
CA THR A 72 -0.56 8.58 -9.67
C THR A 72 -0.10 8.11 -8.31
N TRP A 73 1.20 7.88 -8.15
CA TRP A 73 1.80 7.62 -6.85
C TRP A 73 2.96 8.59 -6.64
N ASN A 74 3.29 8.81 -5.37
CA ASN A 74 4.50 9.54 -5.04
C ASN A 74 5.67 8.55 -4.96
N GLU A 75 6.85 8.99 -5.36
CA GLU A 75 8.05 8.16 -5.36
C GLU A 75 9.32 8.99 -5.18
N ILE A 76 10.42 8.31 -4.86
CA ILE A 76 11.77 8.84 -5.02
C ILE A 76 12.34 8.28 -6.31
N HIS A 77 12.40 9.11 -7.34
CA HIS A 77 12.91 8.74 -8.66
C HIS A 77 13.64 9.93 -9.30
N PRO A 78 14.97 9.84 -9.54
CA PRO A 78 15.85 8.73 -9.19
C PRO A 78 16.30 8.81 -7.73
N ALA A 79 16.52 7.65 -7.13
CA ALA A 79 17.29 7.49 -5.91
C ALA A 79 18.79 7.55 -6.25
N VAL A 80 19.45 8.61 -5.79
CA VAL A 80 20.85 8.91 -6.11
C VAL A 80 21.81 8.56 -4.99
N PHE A 81 21.30 8.25 -3.79
CA PHE A 81 22.09 7.78 -2.67
C PHE A 81 21.27 6.83 -1.80
N ILE A 82 21.91 5.76 -1.33
CA ILE A 82 21.32 4.81 -0.38
C ILE A 82 22.36 4.45 0.68
N ARG A 83 21.93 4.41 1.93
CA ARG A 83 22.69 3.87 3.07
C ARG A 83 21.89 2.79 3.76
N ASN A 84 22.51 1.63 4.00
CA ASN A 84 21.96 0.57 4.82
C ASN A 84 22.38 0.78 6.29
N ASN A 85 21.40 0.93 7.18
CA ASN A 85 21.62 1.28 8.57
C ASN A 85 22.16 0.13 9.42
N ARG A 86 22.03 -1.11 8.96
CA ARG A 86 22.57 -2.29 9.67
C ARG A 86 23.98 -2.62 9.24
N THR A 87 24.25 -2.59 7.94
CA THR A 87 25.56 -3.01 7.39
C THR A 87 26.54 -1.86 7.26
N GLY A 88 26.05 -0.61 7.26
CA GLY A 88 26.85 0.59 6.98
C GLY A 88 27.23 0.72 5.50
N LEU A 89 26.73 -0.16 4.63
CA LEU A 89 26.95 -0.05 3.18
C LEU A 89 26.22 1.19 2.68
N GLU A 90 26.97 2.10 2.06
CA GLU A 90 26.43 3.30 1.44
C GLU A 90 27.07 3.54 0.08
N GLY A 91 26.37 4.30 -0.76
CA GLY A 91 26.92 4.70 -2.04
C GLY A 91 25.97 5.60 -2.83
N GLY A 92 26.48 6.10 -3.95
CA GLY A 92 25.85 7.14 -4.75
C GLY A 92 26.36 8.54 -4.42
N THR A 93 25.58 9.55 -4.83
CA THR A 93 25.88 10.96 -4.59
C THR A 93 24.71 11.60 -3.87
N ALA A 94 24.95 12.24 -2.72
CA ALA A 94 23.93 13.04 -2.04
C ALA A 94 23.66 14.40 -2.76
N ALA A 95 23.89 14.45 -4.07
CA ALA A 95 23.64 15.60 -4.92
C ALA A 95 22.30 15.42 -5.62
N CYS A 96 21.41 16.41 -5.47
CA CYS A 96 20.11 16.38 -6.11
C CYS A 96 20.24 16.57 -7.63
N ARG A 97 20.05 15.51 -8.41
CA ARG A 97 20.15 15.51 -9.89
C ARG A 97 18.80 15.54 -10.61
N MET A 98 17.72 15.89 -9.90
CA MET A 98 16.39 16.05 -10.48
C MET A 98 15.97 14.78 -11.25
N LEU A 99 15.72 14.86 -12.55
CA LEU A 99 15.29 13.72 -13.39
C LEU A 99 16.40 13.23 -14.33
N GLU A 100 17.67 13.47 -14.00
CA GLU A 100 18.79 13.05 -14.84
C GLU A 100 18.81 11.53 -15.01
N ASN A 101 18.94 11.06 -16.26
CA ASN A 101 18.99 9.65 -16.67
C ASN A 101 17.71 8.84 -16.40
N VAL A 102 16.62 9.49 -15.99
CA VAL A 102 15.31 8.86 -15.87
C VAL A 102 14.75 8.57 -17.27
N HIS A 103 14.26 7.35 -17.49
CA HIS A 103 13.52 7.00 -18.70
C HIS A 103 12.17 7.72 -18.69
N ASP A 104 11.67 8.24 -19.83
CA ASP A 104 10.40 8.97 -19.97
C ASP A 104 10.09 10.02 -18.84
N PRO A 105 11.01 10.96 -18.57
CA PRO A 105 10.90 11.87 -17.42
C PRO A 105 9.68 12.81 -17.50
N GLU A 106 9.09 12.99 -18.69
CA GLU A 106 7.93 13.86 -18.92
C GLU A 106 6.67 13.38 -18.19
N ARG A 107 6.61 12.11 -17.79
CA ARG A 107 5.50 11.58 -16.97
C ARG A 107 5.59 12.03 -15.50
N LEU A 108 6.78 12.43 -15.05
CA LEU A 108 7.05 12.73 -13.64
C LEU A 108 6.84 14.21 -13.35
N SER A 109 6.23 14.49 -12.20
CA SER A 109 6.06 15.84 -11.69
C SER A 109 6.77 15.99 -10.34
N ILE A 110 7.75 16.88 -10.27
CA ILE A 110 8.41 17.22 -9.01
C ILE A 110 7.39 17.86 -8.06
N ILE A 111 7.25 17.30 -6.86
CA ILE A 111 6.19 17.70 -5.92
C ILE A 111 6.52 19.03 -5.24
N ASP A 112 7.79 19.27 -4.91
CA ASP A 112 8.26 20.51 -4.31
C ASP A 112 9.46 21.07 -5.08
N SER A 113 9.22 22.01 -5.97
CA SER A 113 10.29 22.62 -6.78
C SER A 113 11.29 23.46 -5.95
N SER A 114 10.93 23.87 -4.73
CA SER A 114 11.84 24.65 -3.86
C SER A 114 12.86 23.75 -3.15
N GLN A 115 12.47 22.51 -2.88
CA GLN A 115 13.34 21.45 -2.39
C GLN A 115 12.97 20.15 -3.10
N PRO A 116 13.56 19.87 -4.26
CA PRO A 116 13.12 18.76 -5.11
C PRO A 116 13.53 17.39 -4.60
N CYS A 117 14.61 17.30 -3.81
CA CYS A 117 15.05 16.04 -3.23
C CYS A 117 14.66 15.89 -1.76
N ARG A 118 14.44 14.64 -1.34
CA ARG A 118 14.04 14.26 0.01
C ARG A 118 14.83 13.06 0.50
N TRP A 119 14.99 13.00 1.82
CA TRP A 119 15.35 11.77 2.50
C TRP A 119 14.09 10.95 2.76
N ALA A 120 14.21 9.64 2.63
CA ALA A 120 13.20 8.66 3.00
C ALA A 120 13.88 7.53 3.80
N HIS A 121 13.35 7.24 4.97
CA HIS A 121 13.83 6.21 5.88
C HIS A 121 12.78 5.10 5.96
N GLY A 122 13.23 3.86 5.94
CA GLY A 122 12.29 2.75 6.06
C GLY A 122 12.91 1.37 5.86
N THR A 123 12.02 0.38 5.75
CA THR A 123 12.38 -1.02 5.50
C THR A 123 12.02 -1.41 4.07
N VAL A 124 12.93 -2.07 3.36
CA VAL A 124 12.66 -2.59 2.02
C VAL A 124 11.75 -3.80 2.12
N GLU A 125 10.51 -3.69 1.65
CA GLU A 125 9.52 -4.77 1.69
C GLU A 125 9.53 -5.62 0.42
N TYR A 126 9.81 -4.98 -0.71
CA TYR A 126 9.82 -5.64 -2.00
C TYR A 126 10.85 -5.01 -2.93
N LYS A 127 11.39 -5.80 -3.85
CA LYS A 127 12.27 -5.31 -4.91
C LYS A 127 12.13 -6.11 -6.19
N PHE A 128 12.24 -5.44 -7.31
CA PHE A 128 12.34 -6.05 -8.63
C PHE A 128 12.98 -5.08 -9.61
N GLN A 129 13.32 -5.55 -10.81
CA GLN A 129 13.85 -4.71 -11.87
C GLN A 129 12.79 -4.56 -12.96
N TRP A 130 12.51 -3.33 -13.38
CA TRP A 130 11.62 -3.02 -14.50
C TRP A 130 12.29 -3.31 -15.84
N SER A 131 11.50 -3.31 -16.92
CA SER A 131 11.98 -3.60 -18.28
C SER A 131 12.91 -2.52 -18.85
N ASP A 132 12.83 -1.28 -18.35
CA ASP A 132 13.76 -0.18 -18.67
C ASP A 132 15.09 -0.29 -17.91
N GLY A 133 15.18 -1.23 -16.96
CA GLY A 133 16.37 -1.53 -16.19
C GLY A 133 16.41 -0.87 -14.82
N ASP A 134 15.42 -0.05 -14.46
CA ASP A 134 15.34 0.57 -13.14
C ASP A 134 15.14 -0.49 -12.05
N TRP A 135 15.88 -0.37 -10.94
CA TRP A 135 15.54 -1.13 -9.74
C TRP A 135 14.41 -0.43 -9.01
N HIS A 136 13.27 -1.09 -8.90
CA HIS A 136 12.14 -0.64 -8.11
C HIS A 136 12.17 -1.28 -6.72
N LEU A 137 11.99 -0.45 -5.70
CA LEU A 137 11.89 -0.85 -4.31
C LEU A 137 10.59 -0.32 -3.71
N ASP A 138 9.90 -1.18 -2.96
CA ASP A 138 8.82 -0.75 -2.06
C ASP A 138 9.43 -0.50 -0.68
N LEU A 139 9.47 0.75 -0.25
CA LEU A 139 10.00 1.17 1.04
C LEU A 139 8.86 1.41 2.02
N ALA A 140 8.72 0.56 3.03
CA ALA A 140 7.83 0.82 4.17
C ALA A 140 8.44 1.92 5.04
N LEU A 141 7.86 3.12 4.93
CA LEU A 141 8.35 4.34 5.55
C LEU A 141 8.25 4.33 7.07
N ASP A 142 9.30 4.86 7.68
CA ASP A 142 9.31 5.24 9.08
C ASP A 142 8.25 6.33 9.36
N PRO A 143 7.71 6.40 10.59
CA PRO A 143 6.60 7.30 10.89
C PRO A 143 6.85 8.77 10.55
N GLU A 144 8.06 9.28 10.77
CA GLU A 144 8.43 10.66 10.43
C GLU A 144 8.32 11.00 8.94
N ASP A 145 8.51 10.02 8.05
CA ASP A 145 8.62 10.26 6.60
C ASP A 145 7.34 9.96 5.83
N ARG A 146 6.29 9.47 6.50
CA ARG A 146 4.98 9.18 5.87
C ARG A 146 4.33 10.39 5.20
N TYR A 147 4.79 11.61 5.48
CA TYR A 147 4.35 12.79 4.75
C TYR A 147 4.68 12.70 3.25
N LEU A 148 5.69 11.91 2.85
CA LEU A 148 6.07 11.67 1.45
C LEU A 148 4.96 11.00 0.64
N MET A 149 3.99 10.35 1.30
CA MET A 149 2.81 9.75 0.66
C MET A 149 1.63 10.71 0.50
N ARG A 150 1.71 11.94 1.02
CA ARG A 150 0.58 12.88 0.98
C ARG A 150 0.24 13.30 -0.45
N GLY A 151 -1.05 13.26 -0.78
CA GLY A 151 -1.59 13.77 -2.04
C GLY A 151 -1.38 12.89 -3.27
N GLY A 152 -0.69 11.76 -3.15
CA GLY A 152 -0.66 10.69 -4.15
C GLY A 152 -1.75 9.65 -3.87
N ILE A 153 -2.15 8.89 -4.89
CA ILE A 153 -2.88 7.63 -4.67
C ILE A 153 -1.82 6.61 -4.28
N PRO A 154 -1.97 5.93 -3.13
CA PRO A 154 -0.96 4.97 -2.72
C PRO A 154 -0.85 3.81 -3.70
N LEU A 155 0.38 3.32 -3.91
CA LEU A 155 0.65 2.16 -4.76
C LEU A 155 -0.05 0.93 -4.18
N ILE A 156 -0.71 0.13 -5.01
CA ILE A 156 -1.23 -1.18 -4.57
C ILE A 156 -0.05 -2.14 -4.57
N PRO A 157 0.43 -2.62 -3.40
CA PRO A 157 1.51 -3.58 -3.38
C PRO A 157 0.98 -4.86 -4.02
N VAL A 158 1.48 -5.16 -5.21
CA VAL A 158 0.93 -6.23 -6.08
C VAL A 158 1.00 -7.59 -5.37
N TYR A 159 1.99 -7.78 -4.50
CA TYR A 159 2.15 -8.98 -3.67
C TYR A 159 1.06 -9.15 -2.60
N LEU A 160 0.31 -8.10 -2.26
CA LEU A 160 -0.83 -8.18 -1.33
C LEU A 160 -2.17 -8.51 -2.03
N ILE A 161 -2.22 -8.49 -3.36
CA ILE A 161 -3.46 -8.78 -4.12
C ILE A 161 -4.05 -10.15 -3.76
N PRO A 162 -3.28 -11.26 -3.63
CA PRO A 162 -3.86 -12.54 -3.25
C PRO A 162 -4.48 -12.53 -1.85
N LEU A 163 -3.82 -11.86 -0.89
CA LEU A 163 -4.33 -11.72 0.48
C LEU A 163 -5.60 -10.88 0.52
N GLN A 164 -5.66 -9.79 -0.25
CA GLN A 164 -6.86 -8.97 -0.43
C GLN A 164 -8.00 -9.78 -1.05
N GLY A 165 -7.71 -10.58 -2.09
CA GLY A 165 -8.66 -11.50 -2.69
C GLY A 165 -9.25 -12.48 -1.68
N LEU A 166 -8.42 -13.04 -0.80
CA LEU A 166 -8.85 -13.95 0.27
C LEU A 166 -9.75 -13.24 1.31
N LEU A 167 -9.41 -12.01 1.71
CA LEU A 167 -10.20 -11.19 2.64
C LEU A 167 -11.57 -10.85 2.06
N VAL A 168 -11.61 -10.47 0.78
CA VAL A 168 -12.87 -10.19 0.05
C VAL A 168 -13.71 -11.47 -0.06
N ALA A 169 -13.12 -12.60 -0.44
CA ALA A 169 -13.82 -13.88 -0.54
C ALA A 169 -14.39 -14.33 0.81
N THR A 170 -13.65 -14.15 1.90
CA THR A 170 -14.11 -14.47 3.26
C THR A 170 -15.30 -13.60 3.67
N THR A 171 -15.20 -12.29 3.42
CA THR A 171 -16.28 -11.32 3.69
C THR A 171 -17.54 -11.67 2.89
N ALA A 172 -17.38 -11.98 1.60
CA ALA A 172 -18.48 -12.42 0.75
C ALA A 172 -19.09 -13.73 1.26
N GLY A 173 -18.27 -14.69 1.71
CA GLY A 173 -18.72 -15.93 2.33
C GLY A 173 -19.59 -15.71 3.57
N PHE A 174 -19.21 -14.81 4.47
CA PHE A 174 -20.04 -14.41 5.61
C PHE A 174 -21.37 -13.81 5.16
N GLY A 175 -21.35 -12.92 4.17
CA GLY A 175 -22.55 -12.28 3.63
C GLY A 175 -23.52 -13.27 3.00
N ILE A 176 -23.04 -14.10 2.08
CA ILE A 176 -23.83 -15.14 1.40
C ILE A 176 -24.43 -16.09 2.43
N THR A 177 -23.63 -16.58 3.37
CA THR A 177 -24.11 -17.52 4.41
C THR A 177 -25.18 -16.88 5.29
N TYR A 178 -25.00 -15.62 5.70
CA TYR A 178 -25.96 -14.90 6.53
C TYR A 178 -27.28 -14.62 5.78
N ILE A 179 -27.21 -14.28 4.49
CA ILE A 179 -28.39 -14.10 3.63
C ILE A 179 -29.14 -15.42 3.46
N LEU A 180 -28.43 -16.50 3.11
CA LEU A 180 -29.04 -17.84 2.96
C LEU A 180 -29.72 -18.27 4.27
N ALA A 181 -29.06 -18.08 5.41
CA ALA A 181 -29.66 -18.38 6.71
C ALA A 181 -30.89 -17.52 7.00
N THR A 182 -30.89 -16.26 6.59
CA THR A 182 -32.04 -15.34 6.75
C THR A 182 -33.24 -15.78 5.91
N ILE A 183 -33.01 -16.31 4.71
CA ILE A 183 -34.06 -16.80 3.81
C ILE A 183 -34.60 -18.16 4.28
N LEU A 184 -33.69 -19.10 4.60
CA LEU A 184 -34.04 -20.49 4.90
C LEU A 184 -34.59 -20.68 6.31
N ASP A 185 -34.09 -19.93 7.30
CA ASP A 185 -34.58 -19.97 8.68
C ASP A 185 -34.57 -18.57 9.33
N PRO A 186 -35.59 -17.74 9.04
CA PRO A 186 -35.63 -16.34 9.47
C PRO A 186 -35.59 -16.14 11.00
N GLU A 187 -35.98 -17.13 11.79
CA GLU A 187 -35.96 -17.04 13.26
C GLU A 187 -34.53 -17.08 13.82
N ARG A 188 -33.57 -17.62 13.05
CA ARG A 188 -32.17 -17.75 13.47
C ARG A 188 -31.38 -16.46 13.35
N THR A 189 -31.67 -15.62 12.34
CA THR A 189 -30.92 -14.38 12.10
C THR A 189 -31.61 -13.14 12.68
N LEU A 190 -30.85 -12.08 12.96
CA LEU A 190 -31.42 -10.81 13.43
C LEU A 190 -32.31 -10.17 12.37
N LEU A 191 -31.84 -10.18 11.11
CA LEU A 191 -32.55 -9.59 9.98
C LEU A 191 -33.85 -10.34 9.68
N GLY A 192 -33.83 -11.68 9.70
CA GLY A 192 -35.01 -12.50 9.47
C GLY A 192 -36.10 -12.27 10.52
N ARG A 193 -35.72 -12.18 11.80
CA ARG A 193 -36.65 -11.83 12.89
C ARG A 193 -37.23 -10.43 12.72
N ALA A 194 -36.44 -9.46 12.27
CA ALA A 194 -36.90 -8.10 12.02
C ALA A 194 -37.92 -8.05 10.87
N ILE A 195 -37.61 -8.68 9.73
CA ILE A 195 -38.50 -8.79 8.56
C ILE A 195 -39.82 -9.48 8.97
N LYS A 196 -39.75 -10.59 9.70
CA LYS A 196 -40.95 -11.32 10.14
C LYS A 196 -41.85 -10.50 11.07
N ARG A 197 -41.27 -9.61 11.90
CA ARG A 197 -42.05 -8.67 12.73
C ARG A 197 -42.70 -7.58 11.89
N LEU A 198 -41.99 -7.05 10.90
CA LEU A 198 -42.51 -6.03 9.98
C LEU A 198 -43.66 -6.56 9.12
N LEU A 199 -43.59 -7.81 8.68
CA LEU A 199 -44.65 -8.45 7.86
C LEU A 199 -45.86 -8.95 8.67
N LYS A 200 -45.75 -8.99 10.01
CA LYS A 200 -46.83 -9.41 10.91
C LYS A 200 -47.51 -8.26 11.64
N GLY A 201 -47.01 -7.03 11.46
CA GLY A 201 -47.73 -5.79 11.78
C GLY A 201 -48.54 -5.35 10.57
#